data_AF-A0A845ZQ31-F1
#
_entry.id   AF-A0A845ZQ31-F1
#
_cell.length_a   1.000
_cell.length_b   1.000
_cell.length_c   1.000
_cell.angle_alpha   90.00
_cell.angle_beta   90.00
_cell.angle_gamma   90.00
#
_symmetry.space_group_name_H-M   'P 1'
#
loop_
_entity.id
_entity.type
_entity.pdbx_description
1 polymer ?
#
loop_
_entity_poly.entity_id
_entity_poly.type
_entity_poly.pdbx_seq_one_letter_code
_entity_poly.pdbx_strand_id
1 'polypeptide(L)' 'VFTLVKDDKILFSKGYGYANLEDKIPVIPNKTLFRVGSVSKLVTSTAVMQLVEQGKLKLHEDINQYLK' A
#
# COMPACT_ATOMS: atom_id res chain seq x y z
N VAL A 1 -5.02 10.72 -7.32
CA VAL A 1 -4.42 11.69 -6.36
C VAL A 1 -2.91 11.68 -6.60
N PHE A 2 -2.25 12.83 -6.53
CA PHE A 2 -0.79 12.91 -6.43
C PHE A 2 -0.42 13.53 -5.08
N THR A 3 0.53 12.91 -4.38
CA THR A 3 1.03 13.36 -3.08
C THR A 3 2.55 13.37 -3.10
N LEU A 4 3.16 14.48 -2.68
CA LEU A 4 4.60 14.63 -2.49
C LEU A 4 4.90 14.68 -0.99
N VAL A 5 5.80 13.81 -0.54
CA VAL A 5 6.29 13.76 0.85
C VAL A 5 7.77 14.08 0.86
N LYS A 6 8.19 14.93 1.79
CA LYS A 6 9.60 15.25 2.06
C LYS A 6 9.78 15.44 3.56
N ASP A 7 10.83 14.85 4.13
CA ASP A 7 11.16 14.96 5.56
C ASP A 7 9.95 14.64 6.46
N ASP A 8 9.27 13.52 6.17
CA ASP A 8 8.06 13.02 6.83
C ASP A 8 6.85 13.99 6.81
N LYS A 9 6.89 15.02 5.96
CA LYS A 9 5.81 15.99 5.78
C LYS A 9 5.21 15.90 4.39
N ILE A 10 3.89 15.93 4.31
CA ILE A 10 3.18 16.09 3.05
C ILE A 10 3.32 17.54 2.62
N LEU A 11 4.12 17.79 1.59
CA LEU A 11 4.31 19.15 1.03
C LEU A 11 3.22 19.51 0.03
N PHE A 12 2.64 18.51 -0.64
CA PHE A 12 1.59 18.69 -1.62
C PHE A 12 0.71 17.44 -1.68
N SER A 13 -0.61 17.64 -1.77
CA SER A 13 -1.55 16.55 -2.09
C SER A 13 -2.75 17.11 -2.84
N LYS A 14 -3.03 16.56 -4.02
CA LYS A 14 -4.15 17.01 -4.86
C LYS A 14 -4.85 15.85 -5.57
N GLY A 15 -6.18 15.91 -5.53
CA GLY A 15 -7.06 15.06 -6.31
C GLY A 15 -7.37 15.71 -7.65
N TYR A 16 -7.48 14.90 -8.69
CA TYR A 16 -7.76 15.36 -10.05
C TYR A 16 -8.92 14.53 -10.60
N GLY A 17 -9.81 15.18 -11.34
CA GLY A 17 -10.98 14.53 -11.95
C GLY A 17 -12.00 14.02 -10.92
N TYR A 18 -12.69 12.95 -11.29
CA TYR A 18 -13.80 12.38 -10.55
C TYR A 18 -13.53 10.92 -10.16
N ALA A 19 -13.88 10.56 -8.92
CA ALA A 19 -13.86 9.19 -8.42
C ALA A 19 -15.01 8.36 -9.01
N ASN A 20 -16.14 9.01 -9.29
CA ASN A 20 -17.25 8.49 -10.08
C ASN A 20 -17.61 9.54 -11.13
N LEU A 21 -17.52 9.17 -12.40
CA LEU A 21 -17.74 10.08 -13.52
C LEU A 21 -19.22 10.42 -13.74
N GLU A 22 -20.11 9.44 -13.55
CA GLU A 22 -21.56 9.60 -13.75
C GLU A 22 -22.15 10.57 -12.73
N ASP A 23 -21.84 10.33 -11.45
CA ASP A 23 -22.31 11.16 -10.32
C ASP A 23 -21.45 12.42 -10.12
N LYS A 24 -20.41 12.62 -10.94
CA LYS A 24 -19.43 13.71 -10.82
C LYS A 24 -18.87 13.85 -9.40
N ILE A 25 -18.62 12.74 -8.73
CA ILE A 25 -18.02 12.75 -7.38
C ILE A 25 -16.53 13.07 -7.54
N PRO A 26 -16.02 14.20 -7.03
CA PRO A 26 -14.63 14.58 -7.24
C PRO A 26 -13.68 13.64 -6.50
N VAL A 27 -12.46 13.50 -7.01
CA VAL A 27 -11.39 12.86 -6.24
C VAL A 27 -10.95 13.80 -5.11
N ILE A 28 -11.14 13.38 -3.86
CA ILE A 28 -10.75 14.14 -2.67
C ILE A 28 -9.52 13.46 -2.06
N PRO A 29 -8.35 14.14 -1.99
CA PRO A 29 -7.08 13.60 -1.51
C PRO A 29 -7.16 12.49 -0.48
N ASN A 30 -7.22 12.73 0.81
CA ASN A 30 -7.23 11.74 1.89
C ASN A 30 -8.54 10.92 2.08
N LYS A 31 -9.48 10.93 1.13
CA LYS A 31 -10.81 10.27 1.28
C LYS A 31 -11.12 9.27 0.18
N THR A 32 -10.74 9.56 -1.05
CA THR A 32 -11.02 8.67 -2.18
C THR A 32 -10.11 7.45 -2.13
N LEU A 33 -10.72 6.26 -2.02
CA LEU A 33 -10.01 4.98 -2.07
C LEU A 33 -9.79 4.55 -3.52
N PHE A 34 -8.65 3.90 -3.78
CA PHE A 34 -8.31 3.30 -5.06
C PHE A 34 -7.87 1.85 -4.85
N ARG A 35 -8.11 1.00 -5.85
CA ARG A 35 -7.50 -0.35 -5.89
C ARG A 35 -6.03 -0.18 -6.25
N VAL A 36 -5.13 -0.43 -5.30
CA VAL A 36 -3.69 -0.12 -5.45
C VAL A 36 -2.89 -1.22 -6.18
N GLY A 37 -3.50 -2.37 -6.49
CA GLY A 37 -2.89 -3.42 -7.29
C GLY A 37 -1.57 -3.94 -6.70
N SER A 38 -0.51 -3.99 -7.52
CA SER A 38 0.79 -4.52 -7.10
C SER A 38 1.47 -3.75 -5.96
N VAL A 39 1.03 -2.53 -5.63
CA VAL A 39 1.52 -1.82 -4.43
C VAL A 39 1.23 -2.62 -3.15
N SER A 40 0.17 -3.44 -3.12
CA SER A 40 -0.14 -4.33 -1.99
C SER A 40 1.00 -5.28 -1.64
N LYS A 41 1.90 -5.62 -2.59
CA LYS A 41 3.06 -6.47 -2.33
C LYS A 41 3.98 -5.88 -1.26
N LEU A 42 4.13 -4.55 -1.21
CA LEU A 42 4.97 -3.90 -0.20
C LEU A 42 4.44 -4.17 1.21
N VAL A 43 3.12 -4.16 1.41
CA VAL A 43 2.50 -4.47 2.69
C VAL A 43 2.75 -5.93 3.07
N THR A 44 2.48 -6.87 2.15
CA THR A 44 2.73 -8.30 2.39
C THR A 44 4.19 -8.59 2.69
N SER A 45 5.12 -8.07 1.88
CA SER A 45 6.56 -8.28 2.08
C SER A 45 7.05 -7.68 3.39
N THR A 46 6.54 -6.51 3.80
CA THR A 46 6.88 -5.91 5.09
C THR A 46 6.42 -6.79 6.24
N ALA A 47 5.19 -7.30 6.20
CA ALA A 47 4.67 -8.23 7.20
C ALA A 47 5.50 -9.52 7.27
N VAL A 48 5.90 -10.08 6.13
CA VAL A 48 6.82 -11.24 6.07
C VAL A 48 8.15 -10.92 6.74
N MET A 49 8.77 -9.77 6.44
CA MET A 49 10.05 -9.38 7.05
C MET A 49 9.94 -9.13 8.55
N GLN A 50 8.83 -8.60 9.04
CA GLN A 50 8.56 -8.48 10.49
C GLN A 50 8.46 -9.86 11.16
N LEU A 51 7.88 -10.86 10.50
CA LEU A 51 7.85 -12.24 11.01
C LEU A 51 9.25 -12.88 11.00
N VAL A 52 10.09 -12.53 10.03
CA VAL A 52 11.49 -12.97 9.96
C VAL A 52 12.29 -12.37 11.13
N GLU A 53 12.15 -11.07 11.38
CA GLU A 53 12.78 -10.39 12.52
C GLU A 53 12.36 -11.02 13.86
N GLN A 54 11.10 -11.45 13.98
CA GLN A 54 10.59 -12.15 15.16
C GLN A 54 11.00 -13.64 15.25
N GLY A 55 11.74 -14.16 14.27
CA GLY A 55 12.11 -15.58 14.19
C GLY A 55 10.96 -16.54 13.91
N LYS A 56 9.78 -16.03 13.50
CA LYS A 56 8.57 -16.83 13.20
C LYS A 56 8.55 -17.37 11.78
N LEU A 57 9.34 -16.79 10.89
CA LEU A 57 9.51 -17.22 9.51
C LEU A 57 11.01 -17.20 9.17
N LYS A 58 11.50 -18.17 8.41
CA LYS A 58 12.89 -18.18 7.92
C LYS A 58 12.92 -17.95 6.42
N LEU A 59 13.64 -16.92 5.98
CA LEU A 59 13.70 -16.50 4.56
C LEU A 59 14.23 -17.57 3.60
N HIS A 60 15.13 -18.42 4.10
CA HIS A 60 15.86 -19.40 3.29
C HIS A 60 15.41 -20.83 3.58
N GLU A 61 14.32 -21.01 4.32
CA GLU A 61 13.73 -22.32 4.57
C GLU A 61 12.78 -22.71 3.45
N ASP A 62 12.66 -24.01 3.19
CA ASP A 62 11.71 -24.53 2.21
C ASP A 62 10.29 -24.08 2.58
N ILE A 63 9.61 -23.42 1.64
CA ILE A 63 8.26 -22.89 1.86
C ILE A 63 7.24 -23.99 2.19
N ASN A 64 7.48 -25.23 1.76
CA ASN A 64 6.61 -26.37 2.05
C ASN A 64 6.57 -26.72 3.55
N GLN A 65 7.54 -26.24 4.35
CA GLN A 65 7.45 -26.34 5.82
C GLN A 65 6.26 -25.56 6.39
N TYR A 66 5.72 -24.59 5.65
CA TYR A 66 4.60 -23.73 6.05
C TYR A 66 3.31 -24.03 5.30
N LEU A 67 3.37 -24.40 4.01
CA LEU A 67 2.19 -24.43 3.13
C LEU A 67 1.42 -25.76 3.08
N LYS A 68 2.04 -26.90 3.41
CA LYS A 68 1.48 -28.26 3.31
C LYS A 68 0.85 -28.65 1.97
#